data_AF-A0A4P9XV93-F1
#
_entry.id   AF-A0A4P9XV93-F1
#
_cell.length_a   1.000
_cell.length_b   1.000
_cell.length_c   1.000
_cell.angle_alpha   90.00
_cell.angle_beta   90.00
_cell.angle_gamma   90.00
#
_symmetry.space_group_name_H-M   'P 1'
#
loop_
_entity.id
_entity.type
_entity.pdbx_description
1 polymer ?
#
loop_
_entity_poly.entity_id
_entity_poly.type
_entity_poly.pdbx_seq_one_letter_code
_entity_poly.pdbx_strand_id
1 'polypeptide(L)'
;MFIHPSGELNYNEFLAQSADLSEARTRMSGPSILLLFGTISFFIFARNFYYSIVLLYNSKRKLAGWCCFFQTFPGIVIIVIGLCGILPNGPSCRAVLWPVAIGRIISADAANVLLFTQAYRAHQRSRWLLAAAIIFIAPTPVSVWVIWNYSYITTTAHAGCTLNYPDYLPWLKFGLDTPINIVFSVAFLMVVVRQYRRSGTACWANLARDGFVTMLLVVASNIFCAFGVAFRILGDLSPTLWVSDW
;
A
#
# COMPACT_ATOMS: atom_id res chain seq x y z
N MET A 1 2.11 21.22 9.54
CA MET A 1 3.02 20.07 9.61
C MET A 1 3.71 20.08 10.95
N PHE A 2 3.34 19.17 11.85
CA PHE A 2 3.97 19.07 13.16
C PHE A 2 5.27 18.28 13.03
N ILE A 3 6.39 18.91 13.38
CA ILE A 3 7.71 18.28 13.36
C ILE A 3 8.02 17.83 14.78
N HIS A 4 8.07 16.51 14.99
CA HIS A 4 8.47 15.95 16.28
C HIS A 4 9.97 15.63 16.25
N PRO A 5 10.76 16.06 17.24
CA PRO A 5 12.22 15.94 17.22
C PRO A 5 12.69 14.48 17.08
N SER A 6 11.99 13.52 17.68
CA SER A 6 12.33 12.10 17.56
C SER A 6 12.22 11.55 16.13
N GLY A 7 11.37 12.15 15.28
CA GLY A 7 11.16 11.72 13.90
C GLY A 7 12.29 12.13 12.96
N GLU A 8 13.14 13.08 13.39
CA GLU A 8 14.33 13.52 12.66
C GLU A 8 15.56 12.65 12.95
N LEU A 9 15.50 11.82 13.99
CA LEU A 9 16.58 10.89 14.32
C LEU A 9 16.63 9.75 13.30
N ASN A 10 17.84 9.35 12.93
CA ASN A 10 18.07 8.05 12.28
C ASN A 10 18.16 6.93 13.34
N TYR A 11 18.12 5.67 12.90
CA TYR A 11 18.12 4.53 13.83
C TYR A 11 19.38 4.47 14.70
N ASN A 12 20.55 4.82 14.15
CA ASN A 12 21.82 4.77 14.88
C ASN A 12 21.90 5.87 15.94
N GLU A 13 21.43 7.08 15.64
CA GLU A 13 21.31 8.18 16.62
C GLU A 13 20.32 7.84 17.73
N PHE A 14 19.18 7.23 17.37
CA PHE A 14 18.20 6.78 18.36
C PHE A 14 18.77 5.71 19.29
N LEU A 15 19.60 4.80 18.78
CA LEU A 15 20.31 3.81 19.60
C LEU A 15 21.42 4.45 20.45
N ALA A 16 22.15 5.42 19.90
CA ALA A 16 23.24 6.12 20.60
C ALA A 16 22.75 6.94 21.82
N GLN A 17 21.47 7.30 21.84
CA GLN A 17 20.82 7.98 22.98
C GLN A 17 20.37 7.03 24.11
N SER A 18 20.71 5.73 24.05
CA SER A 18 20.39 4.80 25.14
C SER A 18 21.29 5.03 26.36
N ALA A 19 20.71 5.02 27.56
CA ALA A 19 21.47 5.20 28.80
C ALA A 19 22.23 3.93 29.20
N ASP A 20 21.67 2.77 28.89
CA ASP A 20 22.21 1.46 29.26
C ASP A 20 22.02 0.41 28.14
N LEU A 21 22.71 -0.72 28.29
CA LEU A 21 22.65 -1.82 27.32
C LEU A 21 21.25 -2.46 27.25
N SER A 22 20.47 -2.40 28.32
CA SER A 22 19.13 -2.98 28.36
C SER A 22 18.13 -2.15 27.53
N GLU A 23 18.21 -0.82 27.62
CA GLU A 23 17.44 0.10 26.80
C GLU A 23 17.87 -0.01 25.33
N ALA A 24 19.18 -0.10 25.05
CA ALA A 24 19.69 -0.29 23.69
C ALA A 24 19.08 -1.53 23.01
N ARG A 25 19.03 -2.67 23.73
CA ARG A 25 18.41 -3.90 23.24
C ARG A 25 16.92 -3.74 22.98
N THR A 26 16.21 -3.04 23.87
CA THR A 26 14.79 -2.78 23.71
C THR A 26 14.54 -1.90 22.48
N ARG A 27 15.32 -0.82 22.30
CA ARG A 27 15.24 0.07 21.14
C ARG A 27 15.61 -0.62 19.82
N MET A 28 16.43 -1.67 19.86
CA MET A 28 16.82 -2.47 18.68
C MET A 28 15.72 -3.43 18.21
N SER A 29 14.75 -3.76 19.07
CA SER A 29 13.71 -4.76 18.76
C SER A 29 12.81 -4.34 17.60
N GLY A 30 12.26 -3.12 17.63
CA GLY A 30 11.39 -2.59 16.57
C GLY A 30 12.08 -2.54 15.20
N PRO A 31 13.26 -1.90 15.07
CA PRO A 31 14.02 -1.88 13.82
C PRO A 31 14.36 -3.28 13.29
N SER A 32 14.65 -4.26 14.17
CA SER A 32 14.92 -5.63 13.75
C SER A 32 13.69 -6.31 13.13
N ILE A 33 12.50 -6.07 13.71
CA ILE A 33 11.23 -6.57 13.16
C ILE A 33 10.93 -5.91 11.81
N LEU A 34 11.08 -4.59 11.71
CA LEU A 34 10.90 -3.86 10.46
C LEU A 34 11.88 -4.32 9.38
N LEU A 35 13.14 -4.62 9.73
CA LEU A 35 14.14 -5.14 8.81
C LEU A 35 13.77 -6.52 8.28
N LEU A 36 13.27 -7.40 9.16
CA LEU A 36 12.81 -8.74 8.78
C LEU A 36 11.65 -8.64 7.77
N PHE A 37 10.61 -7.87 8.08
CA PHE A 37 9.47 -7.67 7.17
C PHE A 37 9.88 -6.94 5.88
N GLY A 38 10.76 -5.94 5.99
CA GLY A 38 11.29 -5.20 4.85
C GLY A 38 12.07 -6.11 3.90
N THR A 39 12.86 -7.03 4.43
CA THR A 39 13.64 -8.01 3.64
C THR A 39 12.73 -8.99 2.91
N ILE A 40 11.71 -9.53 3.59
CA ILE A 40 10.72 -10.42 2.94
C ILE A 40 9.97 -9.67 1.84
N SER A 41 9.50 -8.46 2.15
CA SER A 41 8.80 -7.60 1.21
C SER A 41 9.69 -7.24 0.02
N PHE A 42 10.99 -7.02 0.23
CA PHE A 42 11.95 -6.71 -0.84
C PHE A 42 11.94 -7.79 -1.92
N PHE A 43 12.04 -9.06 -1.54
CA PHE A 43 12.06 -10.15 -2.52
C PHE A 43 10.74 -10.26 -3.29
N ILE A 44 9.61 -10.05 -2.62
CA ILE A 44 8.27 -10.06 -3.24
C ILE A 44 8.16 -8.90 -4.24
N PHE A 45 8.45 -7.68 -3.81
CA PHE A 45 8.39 -6.49 -4.66
C PHE A 45 9.41 -6.54 -5.79
N ALA A 46 10.62 -7.07 -5.57
CA ALA A 46 11.65 -7.16 -6.60
C ALA A 46 11.23 -8.11 -7.71
N ARG A 47 10.64 -9.25 -7.34
CA ARG A 47 10.07 -10.20 -8.31
C ARG A 47 8.92 -9.56 -9.10
N ASN A 48 7.99 -8.90 -8.42
CA ASN A 48 6.85 -8.24 -9.09
C ASN A 48 7.30 -7.07 -9.97
N PHE A 49 8.29 -6.31 -9.52
CA PHE A 49 8.88 -5.21 -10.26
C PHE A 49 9.56 -5.70 -11.55
N TYR A 50 10.33 -6.80 -11.47
CA TYR A 50 10.91 -7.45 -12.65
C TYR A 50 9.84 -7.82 -13.69
N TYR A 51 8.76 -8.49 -13.27
CA TYR A 51 7.67 -8.83 -14.20
C TYR A 51 6.94 -7.60 -14.74
N SER A 52 6.80 -6.54 -13.93
CA SER A 52 6.22 -5.27 -14.39
C SER A 52 7.06 -4.63 -15.50
N ILE A 53 8.39 -4.68 -15.40
CA ILE A 53 9.32 -4.20 -16.43
C ILE A 53 9.20 -5.05 -17.69
N VAL A 54 9.18 -6.38 -17.56
CA VAL A 54 9.00 -7.28 -18.70
C VAL A 54 7.67 -7.00 -19.43
N LEU A 55 6.59 -6.81 -18.68
CA LEU A 55 5.28 -6.45 -19.24
C LEU A 55 5.32 -5.09 -19.94
N LEU A 56 5.97 -4.10 -19.33
CA LEU A 56 6.11 -2.76 -19.89
C LEU A 56 6.95 -2.79 -21.18
N TYR A 57 8.04 -3.54 -21.21
CA TYR A 57 8.90 -3.70 -22.39
C TYR A 57 8.15 -4.36 -23.55
N ASN A 58 7.43 -5.45 -23.27
CA ASN A 58 6.67 -6.21 -24.27
C ASN A 58 5.38 -5.50 -24.73
N SER A 59 4.89 -4.51 -23.98
CA SER A 59 3.60 -3.87 -24.26
C SER A 59 3.56 -2.40 -23.86
N LYS A 60 4.54 -1.60 -24.34
CA LYS A 60 4.73 -0.17 -24.01
C LYS A 60 3.48 0.72 -24.16
N ARG A 61 2.57 0.37 -25.06
CA ARG A 61 1.32 1.12 -25.34
C ARG A 61 0.13 0.66 -24.50
N LYS A 62 0.24 -0.44 -23.74
CA LYS A 62 -0.84 -0.93 -22.89
C LYS A 62 -0.73 -0.29 -21.50
N LEU A 63 -1.80 0.36 -21.06
CA LEU A 63 -1.88 1.00 -19.75
C LEU A 63 -1.59 0.03 -18.59
N ALA A 64 -1.93 -1.25 -18.74
CA ALA A 64 -1.70 -2.26 -17.72
C ALA A 64 -0.22 -2.40 -17.31
N GLY A 65 0.71 -2.32 -18.27
CA GLY A 65 2.15 -2.37 -17.96
C GLY A 65 2.60 -1.20 -17.09
N TRP A 66 2.11 0.01 -17.41
CA TRP A 66 2.38 1.22 -16.63
C TRP A 66 1.78 1.16 -15.22
N CYS A 67 0.52 0.72 -15.10
CA CYS A 67 -0.12 0.55 -13.78
C CYS A 67 0.65 -0.43 -12.90
N CYS A 68 1.04 -1.60 -13.41
CA CYS A 68 1.82 -2.57 -12.65
C CYS A 68 3.21 -2.03 -12.26
N PHE A 69 3.82 -1.22 -13.12
CA PHE A 69 5.09 -0.55 -12.82
C PHE A 69 4.92 0.46 -11.67
N PHE A 70 3.93 1.36 -11.76
CA PHE A 70 3.66 2.34 -10.69
C PHE A 70 3.17 1.71 -9.38
N GLN A 71 2.60 0.50 -9.43
CA GLN A 71 2.23 -0.26 -8.25
C GLN A 71 3.46 -0.82 -7.50
N THR A 72 4.49 -1.26 -8.24
CA THR A 72 5.64 -1.99 -7.67
C THR A 72 6.88 -1.12 -7.47
N PHE A 73 7.09 -0.11 -8.32
CA PHE A 73 8.24 0.78 -8.26
C PHE A 73 8.38 1.53 -6.93
N PRO A 74 7.34 2.19 -6.38
CA PRO A 74 7.48 2.87 -5.11
C PRO A 74 7.83 1.88 -4.00
N GLY A 75 7.29 0.65 -4.04
CA GLY A 75 7.58 -0.40 -3.05
C GLY A 75 9.06 -0.72 -2.98
N ILE A 76 9.70 -0.91 -4.14
CA ILE A 76 11.15 -1.14 -4.21
C ILE A 76 11.94 0.05 -3.66
N VAL A 77 11.61 1.28 -4.10
CA VAL A 77 12.32 2.48 -3.66
C VAL A 77 12.25 2.65 -2.15
N ILE A 78 11.05 2.49 -1.59
CA ILE A 78 10.79 2.63 -0.15
C ILE A 78 11.51 1.56 0.65
N ILE A 79 11.47 0.30 0.21
CA ILE A 79 12.15 -0.79 0.92
C ILE A 79 13.67 -0.57 0.89
N VAL A 80 14.24 -0.15 -0.24
CA VAL A 80 15.66 0.20 -0.32
C VAL A 80 16.02 1.34 0.63
N ILE A 81 15.22 2.42 0.67
CA ILE A 81 15.40 3.53 1.63
C ILE A 81 15.33 3.02 3.08
N GLY A 82 14.38 2.15 3.38
CA GLY A 82 14.23 1.53 4.71
C GLY A 82 15.43 0.67 5.11
N LEU A 83 15.96 -0.15 4.19
CA LEU A 83 17.17 -0.97 4.41
C LEU A 83 18.41 -0.10 4.64
N CYS A 84 18.52 1.04 3.93
CA CYS A 84 19.59 2.02 4.16
C CYS A 84 19.50 2.68 5.54
N GLY A 85 18.39 2.58 6.26
CA GLY A 85 18.23 3.11 7.62
C GLY A 85 19.24 2.55 8.63
N ILE A 86 19.76 1.35 8.39
CA ILE A 86 20.73 0.69 9.29
C ILE A 86 22.15 1.23 9.10
N LEU A 87 22.44 1.81 7.94
CA LEU A 87 23.76 2.34 7.63
C LEU A 87 24.12 3.50 8.57
N PRO A 88 25.41 3.69 8.91
CA PRO A 88 25.84 4.89 9.62
C PRO A 88 25.43 6.12 8.79
N ASN A 89 24.77 7.09 9.42
CA ASN A 89 24.15 8.25 8.77
C ASN A 89 23.03 7.91 7.77
N GLY A 90 22.28 6.83 8.03
CA GLY A 90 21.07 6.49 7.28
C GLY A 90 19.99 7.59 7.35
N PRO A 91 18.94 7.49 6.52
CA PRO A 91 17.85 8.45 6.48
C PRO A 91 17.14 8.56 7.84
N SER A 92 16.61 9.74 8.15
CA SER A 92 15.74 9.94 9.32
C SER A 92 14.44 9.16 9.17
N CYS A 93 13.79 8.82 10.29
CA CYS A 93 12.48 8.15 10.27
C CYS A 93 11.45 8.89 9.40
N ARG A 94 11.50 10.22 9.42
CA ARG A 94 10.67 11.07 8.57
C ARG A 94 10.95 10.88 7.08
N ALA A 95 12.23 10.86 6.69
CA ALA A 95 12.64 10.63 5.31
C ALA A 95 12.26 9.23 4.80
N VAL A 96 12.12 8.24 5.70
CA VAL A 96 11.65 6.88 5.36
C VAL A 96 10.13 6.84 5.20
N LEU A 97 9.37 7.38 6.18
CA LEU A 97 7.91 7.21 6.22
C LEU A 97 7.13 8.13 5.25
N TRP A 98 7.67 9.30 4.88
CA TRP A 98 6.98 10.17 3.90
C TRP A 98 6.85 9.54 2.51
N PRO A 99 7.94 9.00 1.93
CA PRO A 99 7.84 8.22 0.70
C PRO A 99 6.82 7.09 0.82
N VAL A 100 6.80 6.35 1.94
CA VAL A 100 5.84 5.24 2.18
C VAL A 100 4.40 5.72 1.98
N ALA A 101 4.02 6.83 2.62
CA ALA A 101 2.66 7.37 2.52
C ALA A 101 2.28 7.75 1.08
N ILE A 102 3.19 8.40 0.35
CA ILE A 102 2.96 8.84 -1.04
C ILE A 102 2.94 7.64 -1.99
N GLY A 103 3.96 6.79 -1.91
CA GLY A 103 4.15 5.63 -2.77
C GLY A 103 3.00 4.64 -2.68
N ARG A 104 2.44 4.46 -1.47
CA ARG A 104 1.25 3.65 -1.27
C ARG A 104 0.04 4.18 -2.02
N ILE A 105 -0.18 5.50 -2.01
CA ILE A 105 -1.34 6.10 -2.67
C ILE A 105 -1.20 6.03 -4.19
N ILE A 106 0.01 6.31 -4.71
CA ILE A 106 0.32 6.10 -6.13
C ILE A 106 0.05 4.64 -6.54
N SER A 107 0.48 3.69 -5.72
CA SER A 107 0.26 2.27 -5.96
C SER A 107 -1.22 1.88 -5.96
N ALA A 108 -1.97 2.34 -4.95
CA ALA A 108 -3.41 2.08 -4.82
C ALA A 108 -4.18 2.68 -6.00
N ASP A 109 -3.90 3.93 -6.37
CA ASP A 109 -4.52 4.59 -7.53
C ASP A 109 -4.17 3.88 -8.84
N ALA A 110 -2.92 3.41 -8.99
CA ALA A 110 -2.52 2.63 -10.17
C ALA A 110 -3.30 1.31 -10.28
N ALA A 111 -3.53 0.61 -9.16
CA ALA A 111 -4.36 -0.59 -9.11
C ALA A 111 -5.84 -0.28 -9.44
N ASN A 112 -6.38 0.80 -8.87
CA ASN A 112 -7.75 1.26 -9.14
C ASN A 112 -7.96 1.62 -10.62
N VAL A 113 -7.01 2.34 -11.23
CA VAL A 113 -7.03 2.68 -12.66
C VAL A 113 -6.95 1.43 -13.54
N LEU A 114 -6.17 0.42 -13.14
CA LEU A 114 -6.10 -0.85 -13.85
C LEU A 114 -7.45 -1.57 -13.85
N LEU A 115 -8.06 -1.75 -12.67
CA LEU A 115 -9.36 -2.38 -12.52
C LEU A 115 -10.45 -1.62 -13.29
N PHE A 116 -10.48 -0.30 -13.14
CA PHE A 116 -11.38 0.57 -13.87
C PHE A 116 -11.24 0.40 -15.38
N THR A 117 -10.01 0.37 -15.90
CA THR A 117 -9.78 0.26 -17.36
C THR A 117 -10.34 -1.05 -17.92
N GLN A 118 -10.20 -2.15 -17.18
CA GLN A 118 -10.78 -3.43 -17.59
C GLN A 118 -12.30 -3.37 -17.54
N ALA A 119 -12.89 -2.88 -16.45
CA ALA A 119 -14.33 -2.70 -16.30
C ALA A 119 -14.93 -1.75 -17.37
N TYR A 120 -14.23 -0.68 -17.70
CA TYR A 120 -14.66 0.31 -18.69
C TYR A 120 -14.71 -0.25 -20.10
N ARG A 121 -13.67 -1.00 -20.51
CA ARG A 121 -13.65 -1.69 -21.80
C ARG A 121 -14.75 -2.74 -21.89
N ALA A 122 -14.91 -3.49 -20.80
CA ALA A 122 -15.90 -4.52 -20.62
C ALA A 122 -17.35 -4.01 -20.70
N HIS A 123 -17.63 -2.82 -20.16
CA HIS A 123 -18.93 -2.14 -20.22
C HIS A 123 -19.09 -1.22 -21.45
N GLN A 124 -18.44 -1.56 -22.57
CA GLN A 124 -18.53 -0.82 -23.83
C GLN A 124 -18.33 0.70 -23.69
N ARG A 125 -17.41 1.12 -22.81
CA ARG A 125 -17.06 2.52 -22.57
C ARG A 125 -18.21 3.37 -22.02
N SER A 126 -19.01 2.82 -21.11
CA SER A 126 -20.09 3.55 -20.44
C SER A 126 -19.60 4.82 -19.73
N ARG A 127 -20.17 5.97 -20.10
CA ARG A 127 -19.86 7.29 -19.48
C ARG A 127 -20.20 7.33 -17.99
N TRP A 128 -21.21 6.57 -17.57
CA TRP A 128 -21.59 6.47 -16.15
C TRP A 128 -20.51 5.80 -15.30
N LEU A 129 -19.85 4.77 -15.85
CA LEU A 129 -18.74 4.12 -15.15
C LEU A 129 -17.55 5.07 -15.00
N LEU A 130 -17.27 5.87 -16.03
CA LEU A 130 -16.23 6.90 -15.99
C LEU A 130 -16.54 7.98 -14.94
N ALA A 131 -17.78 8.48 -14.91
CA ALA A 131 -18.21 9.45 -13.90
C ALA A 131 -18.07 8.89 -12.48
N ALA A 132 -18.53 7.65 -12.25
CA ALA A 132 -18.37 6.96 -10.98
C ALA A 132 -16.89 6.82 -10.59
N ALA A 133 -16.03 6.41 -11.53
CA ALA A 133 -14.60 6.27 -11.26
C ALA A 133 -13.93 7.60 -10.87
N ILE A 134 -14.28 8.70 -11.53
CA ILE A 134 -13.79 10.03 -11.16
C ILE A 134 -14.26 10.41 -9.76
N ILE A 135 -15.55 10.19 -9.45
CA ILE A 135 -16.12 10.50 -8.13
C ILE A 135 -15.43 9.72 -7.01
N PHE A 136 -15.09 8.45 -7.25
CA PHE A 136 -14.47 7.62 -6.22
C PHE A 136 -12.94 7.78 -6.13
N ILE A 137 -12.24 7.97 -7.25
CA ILE A 137 -10.77 8.10 -7.25
C ILE A 137 -10.34 9.54 -6.91
N ALA A 138 -11.07 10.57 -7.34
CA ALA A 138 -10.64 11.96 -7.10
C ALA A 138 -10.45 12.33 -5.61
N PRO A 139 -11.20 11.76 -4.65
CA PRO A 139 -10.96 12.01 -3.22
C PRO A 139 -9.79 11.24 -2.60
N THR A 140 -9.16 10.26 -3.29
CA THR A 140 -8.05 9.48 -2.69
C THR A 140 -6.87 10.34 -2.20
N PRO A 141 -6.49 11.46 -2.84
CA PRO A 141 -5.41 12.34 -2.35
C PRO A 141 -5.74 13.05 -1.02
N VAL A 142 -7.02 13.08 -0.61
CA VAL A 142 -7.42 13.64 0.71
C VAL A 142 -6.70 12.92 1.83
N SER A 143 -6.45 11.60 1.70
CA SER A 143 -5.68 10.85 2.69
C SER A 143 -4.24 11.35 2.83
N VAL A 144 -3.57 11.70 1.72
CA VAL A 144 -2.23 12.34 1.76
C VAL A 144 -2.31 13.65 2.53
N TRP A 145 -3.32 14.47 2.20
CA TRP A 145 -3.48 15.79 2.80
C TRP A 145 -3.71 15.69 4.31
N VAL A 146 -4.52 14.72 4.77
CA VAL A 146 -4.73 14.48 6.20
C VAL A 146 -3.44 14.01 6.87
N ILE A 147 -2.71 13.08 6.26
CA ILE A 147 -1.42 12.61 6.79
C ILE A 147 -0.43 13.79 6.90
N TRP A 148 -0.38 14.65 5.89
CA TRP A 148 0.49 15.83 5.83
C TRP A 148 0.22 16.86 6.92
N ASN A 149 -1.06 17.11 7.22
CA ASN A 149 -1.44 18.21 8.10
C ASN A 149 -1.68 17.78 9.55
N TYR A 150 -2.18 16.57 9.76
CA TYR A 150 -2.67 16.10 11.07
C TYR A 150 -1.88 14.94 11.66
N SER A 151 -0.85 14.44 10.96
CA SER A 151 0.01 13.37 11.49
C SER A 151 1.42 13.88 11.81
N TYR A 152 2.09 13.18 12.71
CA TYR A 152 3.49 13.41 13.03
C TYR A 152 4.23 12.08 13.20
N ILE A 153 5.51 12.07 12.88
CA ILE A 153 6.33 10.87 12.86
C ILE A 153 7.17 10.82 14.13
N THR A 154 7.15 9.70 14.83
CA THR A 154 7.97 9.47 16.02
C THR A 154 8.75 8.17 15.92
N THR A 155 9.77 8.05 16.76
CA THR A 155 10.57 6.83 16.87
C THR A 155 10.30 6.25 18.25
N THR A 156 9.85 4.99 18.28
CA THR A 156 9.52 4.26 19.51
C THR A 156 10.43 3.05 19.64
N ALA A 157 10.68 2.60 20.87
CA ALA A 157 11.53 1.43 21.09
C ALA A 157 10.92 0.15 20.51
N HIS A 158 9.58 0.02 20.55
CA HIS A 158 8.88 -1.20 20.16
C HIS A 158 8.61 -1.32 18.67
N ALA A 159 8.28 -0.21 17.99
CA ALA A 159 7.93 -0.23 16.57
C ALA A 159 8.99 0.40 15.67
N GLY A 160 10.03 1.03 16.21
CA GLY A 160 10.95 1.85 15.43
C GLY A 160 10.25 3.11 14.93
N CYS A 161 10.32 3.40 13.63
CA CYS A 161 9.62 4.55 13.05
C CYS A 161 8.12 4.29 12.98
N THR A 162 7.31 5.13 13.61
CA THR A 162 5.84 5.05 13.58
C THR A 162 5.22 6.38 13.18
N LEU A 163 4.08 6.31 12.49
CA LEU A 163 3.28 7.46 12.10
C LEU A 163 2.12 7.59 13.08
N ASN A 164 2.10 8.67 13.86
CA ASN A 164 0.94 9.01 14.69
C ASN A 164 -0.05 9.78 13.83
N TYR A 165 -1.21 9.18 13.59
CA TYR A 165 -2.29 9.74 12.80
C TYR A 165 -3.54 9.94 13.64
N PRO A 166 -4.49 10.78 13.20
CA PRO A 166 -5.75 10.96 13.91
C PRO A 166 -6.63 9.71 13.82
N ASP A 167 -7.40 9.42 14.88
CA ASP A 167 -8.18 8.17 15.00
C ASP A 167 -9.24 7.98 13.90
N TYR A 168 -9.64 9.05 13.20
CA TYR A 168 -10.56 8.96 12.06
C TYR A 168 -9.87 8.54 10.74
N LEU A 169 -8.54 8.59 10.63
CA LEU A 169 -7.82 8.29 9.38
C LEU A 169 -8.04 6.85 8.89
N PRO A 170 -7.99 5.80 9.75
CA PRO A 170 -8.28 4.43 9.31
C PRO A 170 -9.68 4.29 8.71
N TRP A 171 -10.67 4.95 9.31
CA TRP A 171 -12.07 4.94 8.83
C TRP A 171 -12.25 5.72 7.53
N LEU A 172 -11.60 6.89 7.43
CA LEU A 172 -11.57 7.66 6.19
C LEU A 172 -10.99 6.83 5.05
N LYS A 173 -9.84 6.20 5.28
CA LYS A 173 -9.19 5.34 4.29
C LYS A 173 -10.08 4.14 3.92
N PHE A 174 -10.63 3.45 4.91
CA PHE A 174 -11.54 2.33 4.69
C PHE A 174 -12.75 2.73 3.83
N GLY A 175 -13.34 3.89 4.12
CA GLY A 175 -14.47 4.45 3.37
C GLY A 175 -14.13 4.91 1.96
N LEU A 176 -12.86 5.24 1.67
CA LEU A 176 -12.40 5.57 0.33
C LEU A 176 -12.08 4.30 -0.48
N ASP A 177 -11.27 3.40 0.07
CA ASP A 177 -10.73 2.26 -0.67
C ASP A 177 -11.74 1.13 -0.86
N THR A 178 -12.54 0.84 0.17
CA THR A 178 -13.46 -0.31 0.14
C THR A 178 -14.55 -0.16 -0.92
N PRO A 179 -15.26 0.98 -1.04
CA PRO A 179 -16.25 1.15 -2.10
C PRO A 179 -15.64 1.09 -3.50
N ILE A 180 -14.46 1.67 -3.70
CA ILE A 180 -13.73 1.59 -4.98
C ILE A 180 -13.49 0.13 -5.36
N ASN A 181 -12.89 -0.63 -4.45
CA ASN A 181 -12.56 -2.03 -4.67
C ASN A 181 -13.83 -2.85 -4.93
N ILE A 182 -14.87 -2.70 -4.12
CA ILE A 182 -16.14 -3.43 -4.31
C ILE A 182 -16.78 -3.09 -5.66
N VAL A 183 -16.93 -1.81 -6.00
CA VAL A 183 -17.61 -1.37 -7.23
C VAL A 183 -16.87 -1.87 -8.46
N PHE A 184 -15.55 -1.70 -8.52
CA PHE A 184 -14.76 -2.14 -9.67
C PHE A 184 -14.62 -3.66 -9.75
N SER A 185 -14.48 -4.35 -8.62
CA SER A 185 -14.49 -5.80 -8.57
C SER A 185 -15.81 -6.38 -9.07
N VAL A 186 -16.95 -5.86 -8.60
CA VAL A 186 -18.28 -6.29 -9.06
C VAL A 186 -18.47 -5.99 -10.55
N ALA A 187 -18.08 -4.82 -11.02
CA ALA A 187 -18.15 -4.47 -12.45
C ALA A 187 -17.32 -5.41 -13.33
N PHE A 188 -16.09 -5.71 -12.92
CA PHE A 188 -15.24 -6.66 -13.62
C PHE A 188 -15.83 -8.08 -13.60
N LEU A 189 -16.25 -8.57 -12.43
CA LEU A 189 -16.78 -9.93 -12.28
C LEU A 189 -18.06 -10.14 -13.09
N MET A 190 -18.96 -9.15 -13.11
CA MET A 190 -20.16 -9.18 -13.95
C MET A 190 -19.80 -9.43 -15.42
N VAL A 191 -18.72 -8.84 -15.91
CA VAL A 191 -18.31 -9.02 -17.30
C VAL A 191 -17.65 -10.37 -17.51
N VAL A 192 -16.77 -10.81 -16.61
CA VAL A 192 -16.17 -12.14 -16.73
C VAL A 192 -17.25 -13.22 -16.73
N VAL A 193 -18.26 -13.12 -15.85
CA VAL A 193 -19.40 -14.04 -15.81
C VAL A 193 -20.23 -13.97 -17.10
N ARG A 194 -20.49 -12.76 -17.63
CA ARG A 194 -21.21 -12.61 -18.92
C ARG A 194 -20.42 -13.21 -20.09
N GLN A 195 -19.11 -13.02 -20.13
CA GLN A 195 -18.26 -13.56 -21.19
C GLN A 195 -18.10 -15.08 -21.09
N TYR A 196 -18.01 -15.60 -19.87
CA TYR A 196 -18.04 -17.03 -19.61
C TYR A 196 -19.35 -17.65 -20.12
N ARG A 197 -20.50 -17.05 -19.81
CA ARG A 197 -21.81 -17.51 -20.31
C ARG A 197 -21.95 -17.45 -21.84
N ARG A 198 -21.28 -16.51 -22.50
CA ARG A 198 -21.33 -16.37 -23.97
C ARG A 198 -20.35 -17.28 -24.70
N SER A 199 -19.12 -17.40 -24.19
CA SER A 199 -18.03 -18.10 -24.88
C SER A 199 -17.89 -19.56 -24.46
N GLY A 200 -18.33 -19.92 -23.25
CA GLY A 200 -18.29 -21.29 -22.73
C GLY A 200 -16.90 -21.89 -22.52
N THR A 201 -15.81 -21.13 -22.70
CA THR A 201 -14.45 -21.69 -22.65
C THR A 201 -13.96 -21.86 -21.21
N ALA A 202 -13.20 -22.95 -20.97
CA ALA A 202 -12.60 -23.25 -19.67
C ALA A 202 -11.65 -22.14 -19.18
N CYS A 203 -11.01 -21.41 -20.10
CA CYS A 203 -10.15 -20.26 -19.78
C CYS A 203 -10.93 -19.15 -19.04
N TRP A 204 -12.13 -18.81 -19.53
CA TRP A 204 -12.98 -17.82 -18.85
C TRP A 204 -13.49 -18.31 -17.49
N ALA A 205 -13.73 -19.63 -17.34
CA ALA A 205 -14.12 -20.22 -16.07
C ALA A 205 -13.02 -20.06 -15.01
N ASN A 206 -11.79 -20.40 -15.39
CA ASN A 206 -10.62 -20.27 -14.50
C ASN A 206 -10.36 -18.80 -14.16
N LEU A 207 -10.41 -17.91 -15.14
CA LEU A 207 -10.24 -16.47 -14.90
C LEU A 207 -11.33 -15.90 -13.98
N ALA A 208 -12.58 -16.35 -14.11
CA ALA A 208 -13.66 -15.96 -13.21
C ALA A 208 -13.39 -16.40 -11.77
N ARG A 209 -12.95 -17.65 -11.60
CA ARG A 209 -12.66 -18.23 -10.28
C ARG A 209 -11.47 -17.52 -9.63
N ASP A 210 -10.36 -17.38 -10.34
CA ASP A 210 -9.15 -16.75 -9.82
C ASP A 210 -9.38 -15.26 -9.54
N GLY A 211 -10.12 -14.58 -10.42
CA GLY A 211 -10.54 -13.20 -10.22
C GLY A 211 -11.40 -13.05 -8.96
N PHE A 212 -12.41 -13.91 -8.78
CA PHE A 212 -13.27 -13.89 -7.60
C PHE A 212 -12.49 -14.11 -6.30
N VAL A 213 -11.62 -15.13 -6.26
CA VAL A 213 -10.80 -15.44 -5.09
C VAL A 213 -9.88 -14.26 -4.76
N THR A 214 -9.19 -13.70 -5.77
CA THR A 214 -8.31 -12.55 -5.59
C THR A 214 -9.07 -11.35 -5.04
N MET A 215 -10.27 -11.06 -5.57
CA MET A 215 -11.11 -9.96 -5.09
C MET A 215 -11.55 -10.14 -3.64
N LEU A 216 -11.99 -11.35 -3.29
CA LEU A 216 -12.38 -11.66 -1.91
C LEU A 216 -11.20 -11.50 -0.95
N LEU A 217 -10.01 -11.96 -1.35
CA LEU A 217 -8.78 -11.78 -0.56
C LEU A 217 -8.41 -10.31 -0.40
N VAL A 218 -8.52 -9.49 -1.44
CA VAL A 218 -8.25 -8.04 -1.36
C VAL A 218 -9.26 -7.34 -0.44
N VAL A 219 -10.55 -7.64 -0.55
CA VAL A 219 -11.58 -7.04 0.33
C VAL A 219 -11.38 -7.50 1.77
N ALA A 220 -11.12 -8.80 2.00
CA ALA A 220 -10.84 -9.33 3.33
C ALA A 220 -9.57 -8.74 3.94
N SER A 221 -8.50 -8.58 3.15
CA SER A 221 -7.27 -7.91 3.57
C SER A 221 -7.53 -6.47 3.98
N ASN A 222 -8.25 -5.71 3.15
CA ASN A 222 -8.60 -4.32 3.46
C ASN A 222 -9.42 -4.19 4.76
N ILE A 223 -10.40 -5.07 4.95
CA ILE A 223 -11.20 -5.12 6.19
C ILE A 223 -10.27 -5.47 7.37
N PHE A 224 -9.48 -6.54 7.28
CA PHE A 224 -8.59 -6.96 8.35
C PHE A 224 -7.59 -5.85 8.72
N CYS A 225 -6.96 -5.21 7.73
CA CYS A 225 -6.01 -4.13 7.96
C CYS A 225 -6.70 -2.88 8.51
N ALA A 226 -7.87 -2.48 8.00
CA ALA A 226 -8.60 -1.33 8.52
C ALA A 226 -8.99 -1.52 9.99
N PHE A 227 -9.56 -2.67 10.33
CA PHE A 227 -9.93 -2.99 11.72
C PHE A 227 -8.69 -3.17 12.60
N GLY A 228 -7.66 -3.87 12.12
CA GLY A 228 -6.41 -4.08 12.87
C GLY A 228 -5.69 -2.78 13.20
N VAL A 229 -5.78 -1.79 12.31
CA VAL A 229 -5.24 -0.45 12.55
C VAL A 229 -6.16 0.39 13.43
N ALA A 230 -7.47 0.43 13.14
CA ALA A 230 -8.42 1.21 13.92
C ALA A 230 -8.48 0.79 15.40
N PHE A 231 -8.42 -0.51 15.67
CA PHE A 231 -8.43 -1.06 17.03
C PHE A 231 -7.04 -1.23 17.65
N ARG A 232 -5.98 -0.81 16.94
CA ARG A 232 -4.59 -0.93 17.38
C ARG A 232 -4.24 -2.35 17.89
N ILE A 233 -4.66 -3.39 17.17
CA ILE A 233 -4.51 -4.81 17.58
C ILE A 233 -3.05 -5.18 17.88
N LEU A 234 -2.08 -4.57 17.18
CA LEU A 234 -0.64 -4.79 17.37
C LEU A 234 0.04 -3.64 18.13
N GLY A 235 -0.73 -2.77 18.80
CA GLY A 235 -0.19 -1.58 19.48
C GLY A 235 0.53 -0.64 18.51
N ASP A 236 1.76 -0.26 18.84
CA ASP A 236 2.59 0.65 18.03
C ASP A 236 2.98 0.08 16.66
N LEU A 237 2.88 -1.26 16.50
CA LEU A 237 3.13 -1.95 15.23
C LEU A 237 1.90 -1.95 14.32
N SER A 238 0.71 -1.57 14.79
CA SER A 238 -0.49 -1.55 13.95
C SER A 238 -0.31 -0.82 12.61
N PRO A 239 0.37 0.35 12.51
CA PRO A 239 0.60 1.01 11.22
C PRO A 239 1.35 0.15 10.19
N THR A 240 2.09 -0.89 10.61
CA THR A 240 2.76 -1.82 9.69
C THR A 240 1.76 -2.68 8.91
N LEU A 241 0.55 -2.90 9.43
CA LEU A 241 -0.53 -3.61 8.70
C LEU A 241 -0.91 -2.87 7.41
N TRP A 242 -0.81 -1.53 7.39
CA TRP A 242 -1.01 -0.75 6.17
C TRP A 242 0.08 -0.97 5.12
N VAL A 243 1.29 -1.32 5.54
CA VAL A 243 2.39 -1.67 4.63
C VAL A 243 2.21 -3.10 4.13
N SER A 244 1.71 -4.01 4.97
CA SER A 244 1.42 -5.40 4.56
C SER A 244 0.25 -5.53 3.58
N ASP A 245 -0.68 -4.58 3.59
CA ASP A 245 -1.80 -4.49 2.65
C ASP A 245 -1.38 -4.09 1.22
N TRP A 246 -0.15 -3.61 1.05
CA TRP A 246 0.41 -3.17 -0.23
C TRP A 246 0.96 -4.35 -1.04
#